data_AF-A0A6V8SFY2-F1
#
_entry.id   AF-A0A6V8SFY2-F1
#
_cell.length_a   1.000
_cell.length_b   1.000
_cell.length_c   1.000
_cell.angle_alpha   90.00
_cell.angle_beta   90.00
_cell.angle_gamma   90.00
#
_symmetry.space_group_name_H-M   'P 1'
#
loop_
_entity.id
_entity.type
_entity.pdbx_description
1 polymer ?
#
loop_
_entity_poly.entity_id
_entity_poly.type
_entity_poly.pdbx_seq_one_letter_code
_entity_poly.pdbx_strand_id
1 'polypeptide(L)'
;MKKKMILFTLVLILVIISAFCILNFSSTARDINHAVNRPGSVPVNIIYEQKGSKGSMVFCISSGVEGLFTAAVKENMFGYRLAYWVAQGDIKITIDKVGLTESYFPNINKITPPMFYGIVGNPEIKRVKIIEKKRNIEAEAKIVDANGYRLWLINMENFQGSQFDIIGLSDDDKEISHRHDNISPLTVEQKPTKM
;
A
#
# COMPACT_ATOMS: atom_id res chain seq x y z
N MET A 1 13.84 -49.19 -26.57
CA MET A 1 13.92 -48.68 -25.18
C MET A 1 14.14 -47.17 -25.11
N LYS A 2 15.12 -46.59 -25.81
CA LYS A 2 15.39 -45.14 -25.83
C LYS A 2 14.18 -44.25 -26.16
N LYS A 3 13.38 -44.59 -27.19
CA LYS A 3 12.16 -43.83 -27.55
C LYS A 3 11.08 -43.83 -26.46
N LYS A 4 10.88 -44.96 -25.77
CA LYS A 4 9.93 -45.09 -24.64
C LYS A 4 10.39 -44.29 -23.42
N MET A 5 11.71 -44.25 -23.18
CA MET A 5 12.32 -43.46 -22.10
C MET A 5 12.22 -41.95 -22.37
N ILE A 6 12.48 -41.49 -23.60
CA ILE A 6 12.30 -40.10 -24.01
C ILE A 6 10.84 -39.67 -23.88
N LEU A 7 9.90 -40.52 -24.31
CA LEU A 7 8.47 -40.24 -24.18
C LEU A 7 8.05 -40.14 -22.70
N PHE A 8 8.54 -41.04 -21.84
CA PHE A 8 8.28 -40.98 -20.41
C PHE A 8 8.83 -39.70 -19.77
N THR A 9 10.05 -39.29 -20.12
CA THR A 9 10.64 -38.03 -19.64
C THR A 9 9.84 -36.81 -20.11
N LEU A 10 9.38 -36.77 -21.35
CA LEU A 10 8.53 -35.68 -21.87
C LEU A 10 7.20 -35.58 -21.13
N VAL A 11 6.54 -36.72 -20.89
CA VAL A 11 5.29 -36.75 -20.12
C VAL A 11 5.52 -36.28 -18.69
N LEU A 12 6.62 -36.69 -18.05
CA LEU A 12 6.96 -36.25 -16.69
C LEU A 12 7.19 -34.74 -16.61
N ILE A 13 7.92 -34.17 -17.58
CA ILE A 13 8.13 -32.72 -17.68
C ILE A 13 6.79 -32.00 -17.86
N LEU A 14 5.91 -32.50 -18.72
CA LEU A 14 4.60 -31.92 -18.95
C LEU A 14 3.73 -31.93 -17.67
N VAL A 15 3.78 -33.02 -16.90
CA VAL A 15 3.07 -33.13 -15.61
C VAL A 15 3.62 -32.13 -14.59
N ILE A 16 4.95 -31.97 -14.51
CA ILE A 16 5.59 -31.00 -13.61
C ILE A 16 5.20 -29.56 -14.00
N ILE A 17 5.21 -29.23 -15.29
CA ILE A 17 4.80 -27.91 -15.79
C ILE A 17 3.31 -27.68 -15.50
N SER A 18 2.45 -28.66 -15.75
CA SER A 18 1.02 -28.61 -15.45
C SER A 18 0.75 -28.37 -13.97
N ALA A 19 1.39 -29.15 -13.08
CA ALA A 19 1.27 -28.98 -11.64
C ALA A 19 1.75 -27.59 -11.20
N PHE A 20 2.87 -27.11 -11.75
CA PHE A 20 3.37 -25.77 -11.49
C PHE A 20 2.37 -24.69 -11.94
N CYS A 21 1.77 -24.83 -13.12
CA CYS A 21 0.74 -23.91 -13.61
C CYS A 21 -0.49 -23.89 -12.69
N ILE A 22 -1.02 -25.06 -12.29
CA ILE A 22 -2.21 -25.16 -11.43
C ILE A 22 -1.99 -24.47 -10.08
N LEU A 23 -0.83 -24.71 -9.45
CA LEU A 23 -0.49 -24.12 -8.16
C LEU A 23 -0.32 -22.59 -8.23
N ASN A 24 0.21 -22.07 -9.34
CA ASN A 24 0.37 -20.62 -9.52
C ASN A 24 -0.92 -19.92 -9.94
N PHE A 25 -1.82 -20.58 -10.69
CA PHE A 25 -3.09 -19.99 -11.12
C PHE A 25 -4.14 -19.92 -10.00
N SER A 26 -4.20 -20.93 -9.13
CA SER A 26 -5.28 -21.03 -8.12
C SER A 26 -5.27 -19.92 -7.05
N SER A 27 -4.11 -19.29 -6.84
CA SER A 27 -3.93 -18.22 -5.84
C SER A 27 -3.80 -16.81 -6.44
N THR A 28 -3.97 -16.69 -7.76
CA THR A 28 -3.73 -15.46 -8.51
C THR A 28 -5.04 -14.91 -9.07
N ALA A 29 -5.30 -13.62 -8.84
CA ALA A 29 -6.46 -12.90 -9.34
C ALA A 29 -6.22 -12.37 -10.76
N ARG A 30 -7.31 -12.21 -11.52
CA ARG A 30 -7.27 -11.73 -12.91
C ARG A 30 -6.84 -10.27 -13.03
N ASP A 31 -7.23 -9.44 -12.07
CA ASP A 31 -6.90 -8.02 -11.98
C ASP A 31 -6.70 -7.59 -10.52
N ILE A 32 -6.25 -6.36 -10.34
CA ILE A 32 -5.99 -5.77 -9.02
C ILE A 32 -7.26 -5.67 -8.18
N ASN A 33 -8.42 -5.35 -8.78
CA ASN A 33 -9.70 -5.26 -8.07
C ASN A 33 -10.08 -6.59 -7.44
N HIS A 34 -9.95 -7.70 -8.18
CA HIS A 34 -10.17 -9.04 -7.66
C HIS A 34 -9.12 -9.45 -6.63
N ALA A 35 -7.89 -8.95 -6.74
CA ALA A 35 -6.82 -9.24 -5.78
C ALA A 35 -7.13 -8.64 -4.39
N VAL A 36 -7.71 -7.43 -4.35
CA VAL A 36 -8.07 -6.72 -3.11
C VAL A 36 -9.47 -7.05 -2.61
N ASN A 37 -10.43 -7.40 -3.49
CA ASN A 37 -11.79 -7.80 -3.13
C ASN A 37 -11.94 -9.33 -3.14
N ARG A 38 -11.41 -9.99 -2.12
CA ARG A 38 -11.53 -11.46 -2.00
C ARG A 38 -12.91 -11.87 -1.49
N PRO A 39 -13.41 -13.06 -1.87
CA PRO A 39 -14.62 -13.60 -1.26
C PRO A 39 -14.51 -13.65 0.27
N GLY A 40 -15.51 -13.10 0.97
CA GLY A 40 -15.56 -13.06 2.44
C GLY A 40 -14.87 -11.87 3.10
N SER A 41 -14.23 -10.95 2.34
CA SER A 41 -13.75 -9.67 2.88
C SER A 41 -14.75 -8.54 2.65
N VAL A 42 -14.65 -7.46 3.44
CA VAL A 42 -15.41 -6.24 3.21
C VAL A 42 -15.03 -5.65 1.85
N PRO A 43 -16.00 -5.36 0.96
CA PRO A 43 -15.70 -4.77 -0.34
C PRO A 43 -15.06 -3.38 -0.22
N VAL A 44 -14.04 -3.15 -1.03
CA VAL A 44 -13.30 -1.89 -1.12
C VAL A 44 -13.26 -1.38 -2.55
N ASN A 45 -13.30 -0.06 -2.70
CA ASN A 45 -13.15 0.62 -3.98
C ASN A 45 -11.76 1.26 -4.06
N ILE A 46 -11.00 0.96 -5.11
CA ILE A 46 -9.71 1.59 -5.35
C ILE A 46 -9.95 3.07 -5.73
N ILE A 47 -9.35 3.98 -4.98
CA ILE A 47 -9.43 5.43 -5.22
C ILE A 47 -8.16 5.97 -5.89
N TYR A 48 -7.02 5.28 -5.72
CA TYR A 48 -5.75 5.65 -6.32
C TYR A 48 -4.82 4.45 -6.44
N GLU A 49 -3.99 4.43 -7.48
CA GLU A 49 -2.99 3.41 -7.74
C GLU A 49 -1.63 4.06 -8.00
N GLN A 50 -0.60 3.60 -7.29
CA GLN A 50 0.79 3.92 -7.57
C GLN A 50 1.51 2.67 -8.08
N LYS A 51 1.86 2.69 -9.37
CA LYS A 51 2.57 1.59 -10.02
C LYS A 51 4.03 1.54 -9.60
N GLY A 52 4.50 0.32 -9.33
CA GLY A 52 5.90 -0.02 -9.09
C GLY A 52 6.41 -1.03 -10.12
N SER A 53 7.65 -1.49 -9.93
CA SER A 53 8.33 -2.36 -10.91
C SER A 53 7.82 -3.81 -10.96
N LYS A 54 7.18 -4.29 -9.89
CA LYS A 54 6.67 -5.68 -9.77
C LYS A 54 5.23 -5.75 -9.29
N GLY A 55 4.46 -4.70 -9.50
CA GLY A 55 3.10 -4.56 -9.02
C GLY A 55 2.79 -3.14 -8.60
N SER A 56 1.75 -2.96 -7.80
CA SER A 56 1.21 -1.64 -7.46
C SER A 56 0.92 -1.53 -5.97
N MET A 57 1.07 -0.33 -5.42
CA MET A 57 0.35 0.06 -4.20
C MET A 57 -1.00 0.65 -4.60
N VAL A 58 -2.07 0.21 -3.96
CA VAL A 58 -3.40 0.76 -4.14
C VAL A 58 -3.98 1.27 -2.83
N PHE A 59 -4.70 2.37 -2.93
CA PHE A 59 -5.43 3.00 -1.84
C PHE A 59 -6.92 2.80 -2.11
N CYS A 60 -7.64 2.35 -1.11
CA CYS A 60 -9.03 1.95 -1.24
C CYS A 60 -9.88 2.50 -0.09
N ILE A 61 -11.14 2.80 -0.37
CA ILE A 61 -12.13 3.13 0.65
C ILE A 61 -13.09 1.94 0.78
N SER A 62 -13.39 1.55 2.02
CA SER A 62 -14.41 0.54 2.28
C SER A 62 -15.81 1.16 2.19
N SER A 63 -16.72 0.46 1.51
CA SER A 63 -18.10 0.91 1.34
C SER A 63 -18.94 0.83 2.63
N GLY A 64 -18.48 0.09 3.65
CA GLY A 64 -19.22 -0.15 4.89
C GLY A 64 -18.54 0.35 6.16
N VAL A 65 -17.25 0.71 6.09
CA VAL A 65 -16.45 1.24 7.18
C VAL A 65 -15.73 2.46 6.59
N GLU A 66 -15.95 3.66 7.13
CA GLU A 66 -15.29 4.90 6.68
C GLU A 66 -13.77 4.84 6.97
N GLY A 67 -13.06 3.96 6.26
CA GLY A 67 -11.67 3.58 6.49
C GLY A 67 -10.89 3.50 5.19
N LEU A 68 -9.58 3.73 5.30
CA LEU A 68 -8.61 3.79 4.20
C LEU A 68 -7.81 2.50 4.28
N PHE A 69 -7.95 1.70 3.25
CA PHE A 69 -7.28 0.44 3.09
C PHE A 69 -6.17 0.63 2.07
N THR A 70 -4.94 0.31 2.44
CA THR A 70 -3.80 0.38 1.53
C THR A 70 -3.25 -1.00 1.33
N ALA A 71 -3.00 -1.38 0.08
CA ALA A 71 -2.56 -2.71 -0.28
C ALA A 71 -1.40 -2.66 -1.27
N ALA A 72 -0.43 -3.54 -1.06
CA ALA A 72 0.59 -3.87 -2.05
C ALA A 72 0.13 -5.11 -2.81
N VAL A 73 -0.02 -4.98 -4.12
CA VAL A 73 -0.45 -6.05 -5.02
C VAL A 73 0.72 -6.38 -5.94
N LYS A 74 1.17 -7.62 -5.88
CA LYS A 74 2.24 -8.14 -6.73
C LYS A 74 1.67 -8.55 -8.09
N GLU A 75 2.34 -8.13 -9.16
CA GLU A 75 2.08 -8.57 -10.52
C GLU A 75 3.04 -9.70 -10.90
N ASN A 76 2.50 -10.77 -11.45
CA ASN A 76 3.22 -11.89 -12.03
C ASN A 76 2.69 -12.16 -13.44
N MET A 77 3.40 -12.99 -14.22
CA MET A 77 2.99 -13.38 -15.58
C MET A 77 1.56 -13.97 -15.67
N PHE A 78 1.04 -14.50 -14.57
CA PHE A 78 -0.28 -15.17 -14.50
C PHE A 78 -1.37 -14.31 -13.84
N GLY A 79 -1.07 -13.06 -13.44
CA GLY A 79 -2.03 -12.13 -12.84
C GLY A 79 -1.52 -11.47 -11.55
N TYR A 80 -2.44 -11.18 -10.63
CA TYR A 80 -2.21 -10.33 -9.47
C TYR A 80 -2.42 -11.05 -8.14
N ARG A 81 -1.58 -10.77 -7.14
CA ARG A 81 -1.70 -11.35 -5.79
C ARG A 81 -1.48 -10.29 -4.72
N LEU A 82 -2.39 -10.20 -3.76
CA LEU A 82 -2.22 -9.37 -2.57
C LEU A 82 -0.99 -9.84 -1.78
N ALA A 83 -0.01 -8.95 -1.62
CA ALA A 83 1.25 -9.23 -0.93
C ALA A 83 1.23 -8.70 0.51
N TYR A 84 0.62 -7.52 0.72
CA TYR A 84 0.50 -6.89 2.03
C TYR A 84 -0.69 -5.94 2.02
N TRP A 85 -1.30 -5.72 3.17
CA TRP A 85 -2.33 -4.70 3.34
C TRP A 85 -2.35 -4.16 4.75
N VAL A 86 -2.86 -2.94 4.89
CA VAL A 86 -3.11 -2.27 6.17
C VAL A 86 -4.44 -1.51 6.06
N ALA A 87 -5.15 -1.40 7.18
CA ALA A 87 -6.35 -0.59 7.28
C ALA A 87 -6.18 0.50 8.32
N GLN A 88 -6.59 1.70 7.96
CA GLN A 88 -6.77 2.83 8.85
C GLN A 88 -8.28 3.01 9.12
N GLY A 89 -8.68 2.84 10.37
CA GLY A 89 -10.04 3.15 10.83
C GLY A 89 -10.22 4.63 11.17
N ASP A 90 -11.46 5.00 11.52
CA ASP A 90 -11.83 6.30 12.11
C ASP A 90 -11.36 7.54 11.34
N ILE A 91 -11.40 7.48 10.00
CA ILE A 91 -11.00 8.60 9.14
C ILE A 91 -11.77 9.86 9.47
N LYS A 92 -13.09 9.75 9.54
CA LYS A 92 -13.97 10.90 9.74
C LYS A 92 -13.71 11.58 11.08
N ILE A 93 -13.63 10.80 12.16
CA ILE A 93 -13.31 11.32 13.50
C ILE A 93 -11.96 12.04 13.50
N THR A 94 -10.98 11.51 12.77
CA THR A 94 -9.63 12.07 12.70
C THR A 94 -9.63 13.37 11.89
N ILE A 95 -10.28 13.37 10.73
CA ILE A 95 -10.47 14.55 9.90
C ILE A 95 -11.21 15.65 10.66
N ASP A 96 -12.28 15.33 11.39
CA ASP A 96 -13.08 16.30 12.12
C ASP A 96 -12.27 16.97 13.25
N LYS A 97 -11.33 16.24 13.85
CA LYS A 97 -10.50 16.75 14.97
C LYS A 97 -9.24 17.47 14.51
N VAL A 98 -8.58 16.98 13.47
CA VAL A 98 -7.22 17.41 13.11
C VAL A 98 -7.06 17.69 11.61
N GLY A 99 -8.12 17.59 10.81
CA GLY A 99 -8.14 18.00 9.41
C GLY A 99 -7.45 17.06 8.42
N LEU A 100 -6.57 16.17 8.88
CA LEU A 100 -5.92 15.14 8.05
C LEU A 100 -5.73 13.83 8.83
N THR A 101 -5.61 12.73 8.10
CA THR A 101 -5.20 11.42 8.63
C THR A 101 -3.75 11.11 8.26
N GLU A 102 -3.13 10.18 8.96
CA GLU A 102 -1.78 9.69 8.68
C GLU A 102 -1.68 8.17 8.88
N SER A 103 -0.89 7.50 8.04
CA SER A 103 -0.54 6.09 8.20
C SER A 103 0.79 5.81 7.53
N TYR A 104 1.56 4.89 8.12
CA TYR A 104 2.80 4.40 7.57
C TYR A 104 2.59 3.09 6.81
N PHE A 105 3.11 3.02 5.59
CA PHE A 105 3.22 1.79 4.82
C PHE A 105 4.68 1.35 4.74
N PRO A 106 5.03 0.15 5.20
CA PRO A 106 6.41 -0.32 5.17
C PRO A 106 6.87 -0.63 3.74
N ASN A 107 8.19 -0.70 3.55
CA ASN A 107 8.78 -1.16 2.29
C ASN A 107 8.33 -2.59 1.98
N ILE A 108 7.68 -2.78 0.83
CA ILE A 108 7.36 -4.12 0.32
C ILE A 108 8.27 -4.39 -0.88
N ASN A 109 9.30 -5.19 -0.63
CA ASN A 109 10.40 -5.49 -1.55
C ASN A 109 9.98 -5.57 -3.03
N LYS A 110 10.49 -4.64 -3.84
CA LYS A 110 10.28 -4.52 -5.31
C LYS A 110 8.86 -4.18 -5.75
N ILE A 111 7.90 -4.03 -4.83
CA ILE A 111 6.53 -3.58 -5.13
C ILE A 111 6.43 -2.09 -4.86
N THR A 112 6.71 -1.65 -3.63
CA THR A 112 6.58 -0.23 -3.25
C THR A 112 7.65 0.18 -2.23
N PRO A 113 8.22 1.39 -2.35
CA PRO A 113 9.01 1.99 -1.29
C PRO A 113 8.16 2.21 -0.02
N PRO A 114 8.81 2.42 1.15
CA PRO A 114 8.09 2.83 2.35
C PRO A 114 7.46 4.21 2.12
N MET A 115 6.23 4.41 2.60
CA MET A 115 5.50 5.66 2.40
C MET A 115 4.76 6.10 3.64
N PHE A 116 4.69 7.42 3.85
CA PHE A 116 3.64 8.02 4.65
C PHE A 116 2.54 8.52 3.75
N TYR A 117 1.31 8.44 4.22
CA TYR A 117 0.15 8.84 3.47
C TYR A 117 -1.06 9.09 4.37
N GLY A 118 -2.11 9.69 3.81
CA GLY A 118 -3.40 9.82 4.44
C GLY A 118 -4.35 10.71 3.66
N ILE A 119 -5.52 11.01 4.22
CA ILE A 119 -6.52 11.88 3.58
C ILE A 119 -6.47 13.27 4.20
N VAL A 120 -6.49 14.29 3.36
CA VAL A 120 -6.71 15.68 3.76
C VAL A 120 -8.21 15.98 3.68
N GLY A 121 -8.88 16.08 4.83
CA GLY A 121 -10.30 16.40 4.89
C GLY A 121 -10.60 17.89 5.06
N ASN A 122 -9.70 18.65 5.68
CA ASN A 122 -9.87 20.10 5.80
C ASN A 122 -9.50 20.81 4.48
N PRO A 123 -10.44 21.54 3.84
CA PRO A 123 -10.19 22.23 2.57
C PRO A 123 -9.19 23.38 2.66
N GLU A 124 -8.95 23.93 3.86
CA GLU A 124 -7.98 25.00 4.10
C GLU A 124 -6.54 24.48 4.11
N ILE A 125 -6.31 23.19 4.36
CA ILE A 125 -4.99 22.57 4.24
C ILE A 125 -4.67 22.43 2.76
N LYS A 126 -3.59 23.04 2.30
CA LYS A 126 -3.15 23.09 0.90
C LYS A 126 -1.83 22.36 0.68
N ARG A 127 -1.02 22.26 1.73
CA ARG A 127 0.26 21.55 1.74
C ARG A 127 0.36 20.68 2.98
N VAL A 128 1.11 19.59 2.88
CA VAL A 128 1.44 18.72 4.01
C VAL A 128 2.95 18.63 4.11
N LYS A 129 3.50 19.12 5.22
CA LYS A 129 4.94 19.13 5.52
C LYS A 129 5.27 18.03 6.52
N ILE A 130 6.34 17.29 6.25
CA ILE A 130 6.86 16.24 7.12
C ILE A 130 8.22 16.67 7.66
N ILE A 131 8.41 16.56 8.98
CA ILE A 131 9.68 16.89 9.64
C ILE A 131 10.18 15.66 10.40
N GLU A 132 11.34 15.13 10.01
CA GLU A 132 12.05 14.10 10.77
C GLU A 132 12.81 14.72 11.94
N LYS A 133 12.42 14.39 13.17
CA LYS A 133 12.99 15.01 14.38
C LYS A 133 14.49 14.79 14.54
N LYS A 134 14.98 13.57 14.23
CA LYS A 134 16.36 13.18 14.51
C LYS A 134 17.39 14.03 13.75
N ARG A 135 17.11 14.32 12.47
CA ARG A 135 18.02 15.04 11.58
C ARG A 135 17.50 16.43 11.18
N ASN A 136 16.30 16.78 11.65
CA ASN A 136 15.58 17.99 11.28
C ASN A 136 15.46 18.14 9.75
N ILE A 137 15.18 17.04 9.06
CA ILE A 137 14.97 17.02 7.62
C ILE A 137 13.49 17.26 7.35
N GLU A 138 13.24 18.20 6.45
CA GLU A 138 11.90 18.58 6.05
C GLU A 138 11.65 18.16 4.61
N ALA A 139 10.43 17.71 4.33
CA ALA A 139 9.97 17.51 2.97
C ALA A 139 8.47 17.76 2.86
N GLU A 140 8.03 18.13 1.66
CA GLU A 140 6.61 18.32 1.36
C GLU A 140 6.04 17.06 0.71
N ALA A 141 4.88 16.62 1.19
CA ALA A 141 4.16 15.51 0.61
C ALA A 141 3.37 15.95 -0.62
N LYS A 142 3.21 15.03 -1.57
CA LYS A 142 2.36 15.25 -2.74
C LYS A 142 0.90 15.05 -2.34
N ILE A 143 0.02 15.97 -2.75
CA ILE A 143 -1.43 15.80 -2.66
C ILE A 143 -1.99 15.48 -4.05
N VAL A 144 -2.81 14.45 -4.16
CA VAL A 144 -3.48 14.03 -5.41
C VAL A 144 -4.98 13.95 -5.21
N ASP A 145 -5.74 14.23 -6.28
CA ASP A 145 -7.16 13.89 -6.34
C ASP A 145 -7.29 12.38 -6.61
N ALA A 146 -7.93 11.69 -5.69
CA ALA A 146 -8.16 10.26 -5.66
C ALA A 146 -9.66 9.99 -5.60
N ASN A 147 -10.34 10.14 -6.74
CA ASN A 147 -11.79 9.92 -6.87
C ASN A 147 -12.62 10.71 -5.84
N GLY A 148 -12.36 12.01 -5.72
CA GLY A 148 -13.09 12.89 -4.79
C GLY A 148 -12.50 12.93 -3.38
N TYR A 149 -11.39 12.23 -3.14
CA TYR A 149 -10.58 12.34 -1.93
C TYR A 149 -9.27 13.06 -2.21
N ARG A 150 -8.78 13.83 -1.23
CA ARG A 150 -7.46 14.47 -1.31
C ARG A 150 -6.45 13.59 -0.59
N LEU A 151 -5.83 12.68 -1.33
CA LEU A 151 -4.82 11.77 -0.80
C LEU A 151 -3.47 12.48 -0.76
N TRP A 152 -2.85 12.57 0.41
CA TRP A 152 -1.46 13.00 0.54
C TRP A 152 -0.53 11.80 0.68
N LEU A 153 0.67 11.87 0.11
CA LEU A 153 1.66 10.80 0.17
C LEU A 153 3.10 11.31 0.01
N ILE A 154 4.04 10.64 0.65
CA ILE A 154 5.48 10.92 0.54
C ILE A 154 6.31 9.63 0.61
N ASN A 155 7.34 9.55 -0.23
CA ASN A 155 8.32 8.46 -0.17
C ASN A 155 9.25 8.66 1.05
N MET A 156 9.35 7.62 1.87
CA MET A 156 10.12 7.67 3.11
C MET A 156 11.59 7.26 2.96
N GLU A 157 12.07 6.88 1.77
CA GLU A 157 13.44 6.41 1.52
C GLU A 157 14.54 7.39 1.94
N ASN A 158 14.26 8.70 1.91
CA ASN A 158 15.22 9.74 2.29
C ASN A 158 15.28 9.99 3.80
N PHE A 159 14.37 9.40 4.58
CA PHE A 159 14.30 9.54 6.03
C PHE A 159 14.99 8.37 6.74
N GLN A 160 15.63 8.64 7.88
CA GLN A 160 16.40 7.63 8.64
C GLN A 160 15.98 7.53 10.10
N GLY A 161 15.34 8.57 10.63
CA GLY A 161 14.71 8.59 11.93
C GLY A 161 13.35 7.91 11.92
N SER A 162 12.74 7.86 13.10
CA SER A 162 11.43 7.24 13.27
C SER A 162 10.37 8.17 13.83
N GLN A 163 10.77 9.32 14.34
CA GLN A 163 9.88 10.32 14.93
C GLN A 163 9.65 11.43 13.91
N PHE A 164 8.38 11.68 13.64
CA PHE A 164 7.97 12.60 12.60
C PHE A 164 6.89 13.53 13.10
N ASP A 165 6.96 14.77 12.65
CA ASP A 165 5.83 15.67 12.70
C ASP A 165 5.21 15.76 11.30
N ILE A 166 3.88 15.66 11.25
CA ILE A 166 3.08 15.87 10.06
C ILE A 166 2.27 17.14 10.26
N ILE A 167 2.51 18.13 9.42
CA ILE A 167 1.97 19.48 9.57
C ILE A 167 1.12 19.81 8.33
N GLY A 168 -0.16 20.12 8.54
CA GLY A 168 -1.04 20.64 7.51
C GLY A 168 -0.94 22.16 7.46
N LEU A 169 -0.60 22.70 6.29
CA LEU A 169 -0.39 24.13 6.07
C LEU A 169 -1.41 24.69 5.08
N SER A 170 -1.81 25.94 5.28
CA SER A 170 -2.58 26.73 4.32
C SER A 170 -1.73 27.21 3.13
N ASP A 171 -2.36 27.96 2.21
CA ASP A 171 -1.65 28.64 1.12
C ASP A 171 -0.64 29.69 1.65
N ASP A 172 -0.90 30.33 2.79
CA ASP A 172 -0.06 31.35 3.43
C ASP A 172 0.92 30.80 4.48
N ASP A 173 1.24 29.51 4.44
CA ASP A 173 2.16 28.82 5.37
C ASP A 173 1.69 28.81 6.84
N LYS A 174 0.41 29.11 7.10
CA LYS A 174 -0.16 28.99 8.44
C LYS A 174 -0.41 27.52 8.79
N GLU A 175 0.03 27.12 9.96
CA GLU A 175 -0.27 25.82 10.54
C GLU A 175 -1.77 25.71 10.85
N ILE A 176 -2.41 24.72 10.23
CA ILE A 176 -3.82 24.35 10.47
C ILE A 176 -3.89 23.05 11.28
N SER A 177 -2.92 22.16 11.11
CA SER A 177 -2.89 20.86 11.74
C SER A 177 -1.47 20.45 12.09
N HIS A 178 -1.32 19.73 13.20
CA HIS A 178 -0.06 19.16 13.63
C HIS A 178 -0.31 17.81 14.29
N ARG A 179 0.41 16.79 13.81
CA ARG A 179 0.40 15.43 14.33
C ARG A 179 1.83 14.97 14.58
N HIS A 180 2.01 14.19 15.62
CA HIS A 180 3.25 13.50 15.90
C HIS A 180 3.06 12.00 15.70
N ASP A 181 3.98 11.37 14.98
CA ASP A 181 3.98 9.92 14.77
C ASP A 181 5.37 9.33 15.02
N ASN A 182 5.39 8.06 15.43
CA ASN A 182 6.61 7.29 15.66
C ASN A 182 6.52 5.91 15.02
N ILE A 183 7.31 5.68 13.97
CA ILE A 183 7.37 4.41 13.23
C ILE A 183 8.40 3.41 13.82
N SER A 184 9.09 3.75 14.92
CA SER A 184 10.03 2.86 15.63
C SER A 184 9.28 1.89 16.55
N PRO A 185 9.79 0.66 16.68
CA PRO A 185 9.24 -0.51 16.04
C PRO A 185 7.99 -1.05 16.74
N LEU A 186 6.93 -1.26 15.96
CA LEU A 186 5.96 -2.32 16.23
C LEU A 186 6.56 -3.63 15.69
N THR A 187 7.47 -4.22 16.48
CA THR A 187 8.03 -5.60 16.40
C THR A 187 8.48 -6.20 15.04
N VAL A 188 9.71 -6.74 15.09
CA VAL A 188 10.51 -7.48 14.09
C VAL A 188 9.83 -8.73 13.46
N GLU A 189 8.53 -8.93 13.63
CA GLU A 189 7.83 -10.19 13.27
C GLU A 189 6.74 -10.10 12.20
N GLN A 190 6.60 -8.99 11.46
CA GLN A 190 6.03 -9.10 10.11
C GLN A 190 7.10 -9.58 9.13
N LYS A 191 7.72 -10.73 9.42
CA LYS A 191 8.30 -11.54 8.35
C LYS A 191 7.15 -11.78 7.37
N PRO A 192 7.29 -11.44 6.07
CA PRO A 192 6.29 -11.84 5.10
C PRO A 192 6.09 -13.33 5.29
N THR A 193 4.87 -13.74 5.64
CA THR A 193 4.54 -15.15 5.72
C THR A 193 4.91 -15.70 4.36
N LYS A 194 5.97 -16.53 4.32
CA LYS A 194 6.27 -17.31 3.13
C LYS A 194 5.04 -18.16 2.89
N MET A 195 4.19 -17.72 1.96
CA MET A 195 3.22 -18.54 1.26
C MET A 195 3.78 -18.81 -0.13
#